data_AF-A0A496WCA0-F1
#
_entry.id   AF-A0A496WCA0-F1
#
_cell.length_a   1.000
_cell.length_b   1.000
_cell.length_c   1.000
_cell.angle_alpha   90.00
_cell.angle_beta   90.00
_cell.angle_gamma   90.00
#
_symmetry.space_group_name_H-M   'P 1'
#
loop_
_entity.id
_entity.type
_entity.pdbx_description
1 polymer ?
#
loop_
_entity_poly.entity_id
_entity_poly.type
_entity_poly.pdbx_seq_one_letter_code
_entity_poly.pdbx_strand_id
1 'polypeptide(L)'
;MKQAERTVRDLLALAEIEIDGPNPWDIKVNYQQFYARVLSNAALGLGESYMDGWWDCERLDKLIHKLLRSGIEEKVKPIKLIVPILAAKLFNRQKVSRAYQVAEKHYDTSNDMFKLMLDERMVYTCAYWKDATDLEAAQEAKLDLVCRKIGLQKGMRVLDIGCGWGSFAKFAAQKYGASVVGVSVSKEQTELGRTMCQGLDVDLRLEDYRSINEKFDRVVSIGMFEAVGPKNFRTFMKVADRCLNDDGIFLLHTIGTNSIATATDPWSEKYIFPNGALPTALQLTRAIDGIFQIEDW
;
A
#
# COMPACT_ATOMS: atom_id res chain seq x y z
N MET A 1 2.92 -3.83 -41.94
CA MET A 1 2.89 -3.72 -40.46
C MET A 1 1.92 -4.75 -39.92
N LYS A 2 2.31 -5.47 -38.85
CA LYS A 2 1.47 -6.49 -38.21
C LYS A 2 0.32 -5.78 -37.47
N GLN A 3 -0.93 -6.23 -37.62
CA GLN A 3 -2.14 -5.62 -37.03
C GLN A 3 -1.96 -5.20 -35.55
N ALA A 4 -1.26 -6.02 -34.75
CA ALA A 4 -0.99 -5.74 -33.34
C ALA A 4 -0.17 -4.46 -33.10
N GLU A 5 0.85 -4.20 -33.94
CA GLU A 5 1.67 -2.99 -33.83
C GLU A 5 0.83 -1.74 -34.06
N ARG A 6 0.01 -1.74 -35.11
CA ARG A 6 -0.88 -0.61 -35.41
C ARG A 6 -1.83 -0.34 -34.25
N THR A 7 -2.47 -1.38 -33.72
CA THR A 7 -3.37 -1.23 -32.57
C THR A 7 -2.66 -0.63 -31.35
N VAL A 8 -1.44 -1.08 -31.03
CA VAL A 8 -0.68 -0.54 -29.89
C VAL A 8 -0.26 0.91 -30.13
N ARG A 9 0.18 1.26 -31.35
CA ARG A 9 0.49 2.66 -31.71
C ARG A 9 -0.75 3.55 -31.58
N ASP A 10 -1.89 3.14 -32.13
CA ASP A 10 -3.14 3.89 -32.04
C ASP A 10 -3.59 4.06 -30.59
N LEU A 11 -3.40 3.04 -29.75
CA LEU A 11 -3.68 3.08 -28.32
C LEU A 11 -2.77 4.09 -27.59
N LEU A 12 -1.44 3.99 -27.75
CA LEU A 12 -0.49 4.89 -27.10
C LEU A 12 -0.66 6.35 -27.55
N ALA A 13 -1.05 6.57 -28.81
CA ALA A 13 -1.33 7.90 -29.32
C ALA A 13 -2.48 8.60 -28.56
N LEU A 14 -3.45 7.85 -27.99
CA LEU A 14 -4.51 8.43 -27.13
C LEU A 14 -3.96 9.06 -25.85
N ALA A 15 -2.74 8.70 -25.46
CA ALA A 15 -2.04 9.21 -24.30
C ALA A 15 -0.86 10.13 -24.68
N GLU A 16 -0.76 10.52 -25.96
CA GLU A 16 0.35 11.31 -26.51
C GLU A 16 1.71 10.64 -26.25
N ILE A 17 1.76 9.33 -26.46
CA ILE A 17 2.98 8.52 -26.37
C ILE A 17 3.28 7.97 -27.76
N GLU A 18 4.50 8.19 -28.22
CA GLU A 18 4.99 7.66 -29.49
C GLU A 18 5.92 6.46 -29.24
N ILE A 19 5.91 5.52 -30.17
CA ILE A 19 6.91 4.43 -30.19
C ILE A 19 8.09 4.89 -31.01
N ASP A 20 9.28 4.81 -30.41
CA ASP A 20 10.55 5.34 -30.90
C ASP A 20 10.52 6.87 -31.09
N GLY A 21 9.70 7.55 -30.28
CA GLY A 21 9.58 9.01 -30.25
C GLY A 21 10.70 9.71 -29.49
N PRO A 22 10.82 11.04 -29.64
CA PRO A 22 11.92 11.81 -29.06
C PRO A 22 11.69 12.21 -27.59
N ASN A 23 10.47 12.05 -27.04
CA ASN A 23 10.17 12.51 -25.71
C ASN A 23 10.67 11.51 -24.64
N PRO A 24 11.08 11.97 -23.44
CA PRO A 24 11.53 11.07 -22.38
C PRO A 24 10.49 10.03 -21.92
N TRP A 25 9.20 10.24 -22.18
CA TRP A 25 8.13 9.29 -21.84
C TRP A 25 7.72 8.40 -23.01
N ASP A 26 8.33 8.57 -24.19
CA ASP A 26 8.09 7.72 -25.34
C ASP A 26 8.79 6.37 -25.13
N ILE A 27 8.19 5.30 -25.66
CA ILE A 27 8.72 3.96 -25.48
C ILE A 27 9.62 3.58 -26.65
N LYS A 28 10.76 2.97 -26.35
CA LYS A 28 11.63 2.35 -27.36
C LYS A 28 11.36 0.86 -27.41
N VAL A 29 10.92 0.33 -28.56
CA VAL A 29 10.57 -1.10 -28.67
C VAL A 29 11.74 -1.87 -29.28
N ASN A 30 12.34 -2.75 -28.48
CA ASN A 30 13.49 -3.56 -28.89
C ASN A 30 13.05 -4.88 -29.56
N TYR A 31 11.88 -5.42 -29.21
CA TYR A 31 11.40 -6.73 -29.69
C TYR A 31 9.96 -6.69 -30.18
N GLN A 32 9.71 -7.18 -31.39
CA GLN A 32 8.40 -7.16 -32.06
C GLN A 32 7.31 -7.98 -31.34
N GLN A 33 7.69 -8.93 -30.49
CA GLN A 33 6.79 -9.74 -29.67
C GLN A 33 6.06 -8.92 -28.61
N PHE A 34 6.60 -7.74 -28.25
CA PHE A 34 5.99 -6.75 -27.36
C PHE A 34 4.51 -6.49 -27.70
N TYR A 35 4.23 -6.17 -28.96
CA TYR A 35 2.89 -5.74 -29.38
C TYR A 35 1.81 -6.79 -29.11
N ALA A 36 2.10 -8.06 -29.43
CA ALA A 36 1.14 -9.15 -29.19
C ALA A 36 0.95 -9.42 -27.69
N ARG A 37 2.02 -9.31 -26.88
CA ARG A 37 1.98 -9.57 -25.43
C ARG A 37 1.20 -8.49 -24.68
N VAL A 38 1.40 -7.22 -25.01
CA VAL A 38 0.66 -6.10 -24.38
C VAL A 38 -0.82 -6.20 -24.69
N LEU A 39 -1.21 -6.49 -25.94
CA LEU A 39 -2.63 -6.67 -26.28
C LEU A 39 -3.27 -7.88 -25.58
N SER A 40 -2.50 -8.95 -25.36
CA SER A 40 -3.02 -10.18 -24.76
C SER A 40 -3.15 -10.10 -23.24
N ASN A 41 -2.24 -9.39 -22.56
CA ASN A 41 -2.09 -9.40 -21.11
C ASN A 41 -2.17 -8.00 -20.46
N ALA A 42 -2.44 -6.94 -21.23
CA ALA A 42 -2.54 -5.55 -20.78
C ALA A 42 -1.41 -5.15 -19.81
N ALA A 43 -1.75 -4.66 -18.61
CA ALA A 43 -0.79 -4.20 -17.59
C ALA A 43 0.28 -5.26 -17.26
N LEU A 44 -0.11 -6.53 -17.16
CA LEU A 44 0.85 -7.62 -16.92
C LEU A 44 1.80 -7.80 -18.11
N GLY A 45 1.27 -7.73 -19.34
CA GLY A 45 2.07 -7.79 -20.55
C GLY A 45 3.04 -6.62 -20.69
N LEU A 46 2.59 -5.42 -20.36
CA LEU A 46 3.39 -4.19 -20.38
C LEU A 46 4.54 -4.30 -19.38
N GLY A 47 4.25 -4.61 -18.11
CA GLY A 47 5.26 -4.69 -17.06
C GLY A 47 6.24 -5.86 -17.22
N GLU A 48 5.78 -7.06 -17.55
CA GLU A 48 6.70 -8.19 -17.73
C GLU A 48 7.58 -8.03 -18.97
N SER A 49 7.07 -7.44 -20.05
CA SER A 49 7.90 -7.15 -21.22
C SER A 49 8.93 -6.06 -20.97
N TYR A 50 8.68 -5.13 -20.02
CA TYR A 50 9.69 -4.20 -19.54
C TYR A 50 10.80 -4.94 -18.77
N MET A 51 10.41 -5.82 -17.84
CA MET A 51 11.35 -6.66 -17.07
C MET A 51 12.20 -7.56 -17.96
N ASP A 52 11.64 -8.05 -19.08
CA ASP A 52 12.35 -8.87 -20.06
C ASP A 52 13.21 -8.04 -21.04
N GLY A 53 13.26 -6.71 -20.91
CA GLY A 53 14.03 -5.80 -21.77
C GLY A 53 13.46 -5.61 -23.18
N TRP A 54 12.17 -5.93 -23.38
CA TRP A 54 11.55 -5.86 -24.71
C TRP A 54 11.27 -4.44 -25.17
N TRP A 55 11.14 -3.52 -24.23
CA TRP A 55 11.01 -2.10 -24.46
C TRP A 55 11.61 -1.32 -23.30
N ASP A 56 11.92 -0.05 -23.53
CA ASP A 56 12.51 0.84 -22.53
C ASP A 56 11.87 2.24 -22.60
N CYS A 57 12.04 3.04 -21.54
CA CYS A 57 11.52 4.40 -21.42
C CYS A 57 12.36 5.16 -20.38
N GLU A 58 12.83 6.36 -20.74
CA GLU A 58 13.67 7.18 -19.86
C GLU A 58 12.90 7.66 -18.61
N ARG A 59 11.63 8.04 -18.78
CA ARG A 59 10.75 8.58 -17.73
C ARG A 59 9.47 7.76 -17.59
N LEU A 60 9.62 6.56 -17.03
CA LEU A 60 8.51 5.65 -16.74
C LEU A 60 7.40 6.30 -15.92
N ASP A 61 7.74 7.16 -14.96
CA ASP A 61 6.76 7.89 -14.14
C ASP A 61 5.83 8.77 -14.99
N LYS A 62 6.39 9.47 -15.98
CA LYS A 62 5.62 10.30 -16.92
C LYS A 62 4.80 9.45 -17.88
N LEU A 63 5.36 8.33 -18.36
CA LEU A 63 4.65 7.37 -19.20
C LEU A 63 3.40 6.83 -18.47
N ILE A 64 3.57 6.29 -17.27
CA ILE A 64 2.46 5.75 -16.47
C ILE A 64 1.44 6.84 -16.14
N HIS A 65 1.87 8.05 -15.77
CA HIS A 65 0.97 9.18 -15.56
C HIS A 65 0.09 9.46 -16.79
N LYS A 66 0.68 9.53 -17.98
CA LYS A 66 -0.04 9.76 -19.24
C LYS A 66 -1.02 8.64 -19.55
N LEU A 67 -0.60 7.38 -19.41
CA LEU A 67 -1.47 6.21 -19.61
C LEU A 67 -2.69 6.25 -18.68
N LEU A 68 -2.48 6.49 -17.38
CA LEU A 68 -3.57 6.60 -16.39
C LEU A 68 -4.52 7.76 -16.71
N ARG A 69 -3.99 8.94 -17.06
CA ARG A 69 -4.79 10.14 -17.40
C ARG A 69 -5.63 9.96 -18.67
N SER A 70 -5.16 9.18 -19.62
CA SER A 70 -5.88 8.91 -20.87
C SER A 70 -7.08 7.96 -20.70
N GLY A 71 -7.16 7.24 -19.58
CA GLY A 71 -8.19 6.22 -19.34
C GLY A 71 -8.08 5.02 -20.27
N ILE A 72 -6.91 4.77 -20.87
CA ILE A 72 -6.72 3.70 -21.85
C ILE A 72 -7.02 2.31 -21.30
N GLU A 73 -6.82 2.11 -20.00
CA GLU A 73 -7.15 0.88 -19.30
C GLU A 73 -8.65 0.54 -19.41
N GLU A 74 -9.54 1.52 -19.39
CA GLU A 74 -10.98 1.27 -19.52
C GLU A 74 -11.38 0.80 -20.93
N LYS A 75 -10.58 1.21 -21.93
CA LYS A 75 -10.77 0.87 -23.35
C LYS A 75 -10.19 -0.51 -23.70
N VAL A 76 -9.22 -0.98 -22.91
CA VAL A 76 -8.58 -2.28 -23.09
C VAL A 76 -9.12 -3.24 -22.01
N LYS A 77 -10.13 -4.05 -22.36
CA LYS A 77 -10.65 -5.11 -21.46
C LYS A 77 -10.13 -6.48 -21.90
N PRO A 78 -9.05 -7.01 -21.31
CA PRO A 78 -8.63 -8.38 -21.58
C PRO A 78 -9.74 -9.36 -21.18
N ILE A 79 -10.10 -10.26 -22.09
CA ILE A 79 -11.06 -11.35 -21.85
C ILE A 79 -10.64 -12.23 -20.66
N LYS A 80 -9.34 -12.26 -20.31
CA LYS A 80 -8.78 -13.06 -19.20
C LYS A 80 -8.93 -12.47 -17.78
N LEU A 81 -9.39 -11.22 -17.61
CA LEU A 81 -9.55 -10.60 -16.28
C LEU A 81 -10.81 -11.03 -15.53
N ILE A 82 -11.75 -11.73 -16.18
CA ILE A 82 -13.04 -12.09 -15.58
C ILE A 82 -12.87 -13.11 -14.43
N VAL A 83 -11.98 -14.08 -14.58
CA VAL A 83 -11.78 -15.18 -13.60
C VAL A 83 -11.27 -14.69 -12.24
N PRO A 84 -10.17 -13.90 -12.12
CA PRO A 84 -9.70 -13.42 -10.83
C PRO A 84 -10.69 -12.47 -10.14
N ILE A 85 -11.44 -11.64 -10.90
CA ILE A 85 -12.49 -10.77 -10.36
C ILE A 85 -13.61 -11.60 -9.74
N LEU A 86 -14.08 -12.65 -10.43
CA LEU A 86 -15.09 -13.56 -9.90
C LEU A 86 -14.60 -14.32 -8.66
N ALA A 87 -13.35 -14.80 -8.67
CA ALA A 87 -12.75 -15.47 -7.53
C ALA A 87 -12.62 -14.56 -6.30
N ALA A 88 -12.25 -13.28 -6.47
CA ALA A 88 -12.20 -12.31 -5.39
C ALA A 88 -13.60 -12.00 -4.81
N LYS A 89 -14.63 -11.95 -5.67
CA LYS A 89 -16.03 -11.81 -5.23
C LYS A 89 -16.51 -13.02 -4.42
N LEU A 90 -16.13 -14.24 -4.79
CA LEU A 90 -16.61 -15.47 -4.13
C LEU A 90 -15.78 -15.84 -2.89
N PHE A 91 -14.46 -15.74 -2.93
CA PHE A 91 -13.58 -16.21 -1.85
C PHE A 91 -12.96 -15.05 -1.05
N ASN A 92 -12.81 -15.21 0.27
CA ASN A 92 -12.04 -14.27 1.08
C ASN A 92 -10.55 -14.59 0.89
N ARG A 93 -9.82 -13.68 0.23
CA ARG A 93 -8.40 -13.88 -0.09
C ARG A 93 -7.49 -13.52 1.08
N GLN A 94 -7.99 -12.78 2.06
CA GLN A 94 -7.27 -12.22 3.22
C GLN A 94 -7.67 -12.90 4.55
N LYS A 95 -7.91 -14.22 4.52
CA LYS A 95 -8.15 -15.02 5.73
C LYS A 95 -6.94 -15.00 6.66
N VAL A 96 -7.16 -15.21 7.97
CA VAL A 96 -6.10 -15.33 9.00
C VAL A 96 -4.99 -16.27 8.56
N SER A 97 -5.33 -17.46 8.07
CA SER A 97 -4.35 -18.46 7.62
C SER A 97 -3.47 -18.02 6.45
N ARG A 98 -3.85 -16.99 5.70
CA ARG A 98 -3.07 -16.44 4.58
C ARG A 98 -2.28 -15.18 4.95
N ALA A 99 -2.53 -14.59 6.11
CA ALA A 99 -1.85 -13.37 6.55
C ALA A 99 -0.32 -13.60 6.63
N TYR A 100 0.09 -14.74 7.19
CA TYR A 100 1.50 -15.12 7.30
C TYR A 100 2.14 -15.45 5.94
N GLN A 101 1.40 -16.04 5.00
CA GLN A 101 1.92 -16.39 3.66
C GLN A 101 2.27 -15.17 2.80
N VAL A 102 1.50 -14.08 2.95
CA VAL A 102 1.79 -12.82 2.25
C VAL A 102 3.02 -12.16 2.87
N ALA A 103 3.16 -12.22 4.20
CA ALA A 103 4.32 -11.68 4.89
C ALA A 103 5.62 -12.37 4.45
N GLU A 104 5.65 -13.72 4.42
CA GLU A 104 6.80 -14.50 3.98
C GLU A 104 7.21 -14.25 2.53
N LYS A 105 6.28 -13.94 1.61
CA LYS A 105 6.63 -13.71 0.20
C LYS A 105 7.07 -12.29 -0.12
N HIS A 106 6.58 -11.30 0.64
CA HIS A 106 6.76 -9.89 0.30
C HIS A 106 7.78 -9.18 1.18
N TYR A 107 7.92 -9.58 2.44
CA TYR A 107 8.84 -8.96 3.39
C TYR A 107 10.11 -9.80 3.66
N ASP A 108 10.27 -10.94 2.99
CA ASP A 108 11.54 -11.71 2.94
C ASP A 108 12.54 -11.13 1.92
N THR A 109 12.23 -9.94 1.37
CA THR A 109 13.23 -9.10 0.71
C THR A 109 14.14 -8.52 1.80
N SER A 110 15.45 -8.75 1.72
CA SER A 110 16.39 -8.37 2.78
C SER A 110 16.18 -6.93 3.25
N ASN A 111 16.15 -6.75 4.59
CA ASN A 111 16.17 -5.45 5.26
C ASN A 111 17.24 -4.50 4.69
N ASP A 112 18.32 -5.04 4.13
CA ASP A 112 19.41 -4.26 3.53
C ASP A 112 18.96 -3.50 2.28
N MET A 113 18.08 -4.08 1.45
CA MET A 113 17.51 -3.36 0.30
C MET A 113 16.68 -2.18 0.79
N PHE A 114 15.82 -2.39 1.79
CA PHE A 114 14.98 -1.32 2.33
C PHE A 114 15.81 -0.21 2.98
N LYS A 115 16.89 -0.53 3.69
CA LYS A 115 17.81 0.48 4.25
C LYS A 115 18.48 1.35 3.19
N LEU A 116 18.69 0.83 1.97
CA LEU A 116 19.25 1.62 0.86
C LEU A 116 18.22 2.56 0.20
N MET A 117 16.92 2.27 0.36
CA MET A 117 15.83 2.99 -0.31
C MET A 117 15.09 3.95 0.61
N LEU A 118 14.92 3.58 1.88
CA LEU A 118 14.09 4.29 2.85
C LEU A 118 14.91 5.30 3.66
N ASP A 119 14.20 6.16 4.39
CA ASP A 119 14.79 7.03 5.41
C ASP A 119 15.36 6.21 6.59
N GLU A 120 16.14 6.87 7.45
CA GLU A 120 16.76 6.23 8.62
C GLU A 120 15.76 5.54 9.57
N ARG A 121 14.49 5.97 9.59
CA ARG A 121 13.45 5.35 10.42
C ARG A 121 12.78 4.15 9.74
N MET A 122 13.17 3.78 8.52
CA MET A 122 12.63 2.67 7.75
C MET A 122 11.12 2.80 7.46
N VAL A 123 10.64 4.00 7.11
CA VAL A 123 9.21 4.26 6.92
C VAL A 123 8.79 3.91 5.49
N TYR A 124 8.22 2.73 5.29
CA TYR A 124 7.70 2.32 3.98
C TYR A 124 6.22 2.69 3.76
N THR A 125 5.90 3.97 3.97
CA THR A 125 4.56 4.55 3.75
C THR A 125 4.70 5.98 3.22
N CYS A 126 3.59 6.57 2.74
CA CYS A 126 3.59 7.92 2.17
C CYS A 126 4.13 8.96 3.18
N ALA A 127 5.02 9.84 2.70
CA ALA A 127 5.59 10.96 3.45
C ALA A 127 4.74 12.24 3.27
N TYR A 128 4.97 13.26 4.10
CA TYR A 128 4.22 14.53 4.06
C TYR A 128 5.13 15.70 3.68
N TRP A 129 4.99 16.17 2.43
CA TRP A 129 5.94 17.09 1.78
C TRP A 129 5.62 18.58 1.92
N LYS A 130 4.62 18.96 2.73
CA LYS A 130 4.10 20.35 2.75
C LYS A 130 5.20 21.40 2.90
N ASP A 131 6.10 21.20 3.87
CA ASP A 131 7.19 22.11 4.20
C ASP A 131 8.57 21.41 4.17
N ALA A 132 8.62 20.16 3.71
CA ALA A 132 9.82 19.34 3.72
C ALA A 132 10.58 19.43 2.39
N THR A 133 11.92 19.39 2.46
CA THR A 133 12.81 19.48 1.31
C THR A 133 13.49 18.16 0.95
N ASP A 134 13.42 17.17 1.83
CA ASP A 134 14.01 15.84 1.68
C ASP A 134 13.09 14.76 2.30
N LEU A 135 13.44 13.49 2.08
CA LEU A 135 12.62 12.34 2.46
C LEU A 135 12.54 12.22 3.99
N GLU A 136 13.65 12.43 4.69
CA GLU A 136 13.78 12.34 6.13
C GLU A 136 12.86 13.36 6.82
N ALA A 137 12.93 14.63 6.40
CA ALA A 137 12.05 15.68 6.90
C ALA A 137 10.58 15.38 6.56
N ALA A 138 10.29 14.86 5.37
CA ALA A 138 8.92 14.54 4.97
C ALA A 138 8.33 13.36 5.77
N GLN A 139 9.14 12.35 6.11
CA GLN A 139 8.72 11.23 6.95
C GLN A 139 8.53 11.66 8.41
N GLU A 140 9.45 12.45 8.97
CA GLU A 140 9.29 13.02 10.31
C GLU A 140 8.03 13.91 10.38
N ALA A 141 7.80 14.78 9.38
CA ALA A 141 6.60 15.61 9.31
C ALA A 141 5.31 14.78 9.25
N LYS A 142 5.31 13.65 8.54
CA LYS A 142 4.16 12.73 8.50
C LYS A 142 3.92 12.05 9.85
N LEU A 143 4.96 11.55 10.50
CA LEU A 143 4.84 10.90 11.81
C LEU A 143 4.36 11.88 12.89
N ASP A 144 4.88 13.10 12.86
CA ASP A 144 4.42 14.20 13.71
C ASP A 144 2.95 14.55 13.44
N LEU A 145 2.54 14.66 12.17
CA LEU A 145 1.15 14.90 11.79
C LEU A 145 0.21 13.82 12.34
N VAL A 146 0.59 12.54 12.27
CA VAL A 146 -0.19 11.45 12.86
C VAL A 146 -0.35 11.64 14.37
N CYS A 147 0.75 11.91 15.09
CA CYS A 147 0.70 12.13 16.54
C CYS A 147 -0.18 13.33 16.93
N ARG A 148 -0.11 14.43 16.16
CA ARG A 148 -0.96 15.61 16.37
C ARG A 148 -2.43 15.33 16.07
N LYS A 149 -2.75 14.63 14.97
CA LYS A 149 -4.14 14.31 14.60
C LYS A 149 -4.82 13.43 15.65
N ILE A 150 -4.10 12.50 16.27
CA ILE A 150 -4.64 11.70 17.37
C ILE A 150 -4.54 12.41 18.72
N GLY A 151 -4.07 13.65 18.79
CA GLY A 151 -3.92 14.39 20.05
C GLY A 151 -3.08 13.63 21.08
N LEU A 152 -1.96 13.04 20.63
CA LEU A 152 -1.10 12.20 21.47
C LEU A 152 -0.45 13.03 22.59
N GLN A 153 -0.51 12.53 23.82
CA GLN A 153 0.09 13.15 25.00
C GLN A 153 1.05 12.18 25.69
N LYS A 154 1.98 12.73 26.48
CA LYS A 154 2.93 11.95 27.26
C LYS A 154 2.20 11.00 28.23
N GLY A 155 2.66 9.75 28.27
CA GLY A 155 2.09 8.70 29.12
C GLY A 155 0.87 7.99 28.53
N MET A 156 0.32 8.46 27.41
CA MET A 156 -0.75 7.73 26.72
C MET A 156 -0.24 6.40 26.15
N ARG A 157 -1.12 5.40 26.13
CA ARG A 157 -0.90 4.09 25.57
C ARG A 157 -1.48 4.00 24.16
N VAL A 158 -0.67 3.62 23.18
CA VAL A 158 -1.05 3.61 21.75
C VAL A 158 -0.92 2.22 21.16
N LEU A 159 -1.93 1.80 20.41
CA LEU A 159 -1.85 0.61 19.56
C LEU A 159 -1.48 1.00 18.12
N ASP A 160 -0.40 0.43 17.60
CA ASP A 160 0.01 0.55 16.20
C ASP A 160 -0.30 -0.77 15.46
N ILE A 161 -1.43 -0.78 14.75
CA ILE A 161 -1.89 -1.92 13.96
C ILE A 161 -1.15 -1.94 12.62
N GLY A 162 -0.20 -2.86 12.52
CA GLY A 162 0.68 -2.97 11.37
C GLY A 162 1.94 -2.18 11.50
N CYS A 163 2.63 -2.35 12.62
CA CYS A 163 3.73 -1.48 13.02
C CYS A 163 4.97 -1.54 12.12
N GLY A 164 5.07 -2.51 11.20
CA GLY A 164 6.25 -2.71 10.36
C GLY A 164 7.51 -2.86 11.22
N TRP A 165 8.56 -2.08 10.90
CA TRP A 165 9.80 -2.00 11.69
C TRP A 165 9.67 -1.15 12.97
N GLY A 166 8.47 -0.78 13.39
CA GLY A 166 8.23 0.04 14.58
C GLY A 166 8.56 1.52 14.39
N SER A 167 8.58 2.03 13.16
CA SER A 167 8.99 3.40 12.85
C SER A 167 8.11 4.45 13.55
N PHE A 168 6.79 4.25 13.53
CA PHE A 168 5.85 5.11 14.27
C PHE A 168 6.02 4.91 15.78
N ALA A 169 6.07 3.66 16.26
CA ALA A 169 6.23 3.37 17.67
C ALA A 169 7.46 4.02 18.29
N LYS A 170 8.61 3.91 17.62
CA LYS A 170 9.86 4.58 18.00
C LYS A 170 9.69 6.09 18.05
N PHE A 171 9.10 6.69 17.02
CA PHE A 171 8.91 8.13 16.94
C PHE A 171 7.99 8.65 18.05
N ALA A 172 6.83 8.02 18.26
CA ALA A 172 5.87 8.37 19.30
C ALA A 172 6.47 8.24 20.71
N ALA A 173 7.20 7.15 20.98
CA ALA A 173 7.87 6.97 22.27
C ALA A 173 8.96 8.03 22.51
N GLN A 174 9.79 8.33 21.50
CA GLN A 174 10.89 9.29 21.64
C GLN A 174 10.44 10.76 21.73
N LYS A 175 9.51 11.17 20.86
CA LYS A 175 9.12 12.59 20.72
C LYS A 175 7.95 12.98 21.60
N TYR A 176 7.02 12.05 21.82
CA TYR A 176 5.79 12.30 22.57
C TYR A 176 5.78 11.62 23.95
N GLY A 177 6.69 10.69 24.23
CA GLY A 177 6.74 9.98 25.50
C GLY A 177 5.54 9.05 25.72
N ALA A 178 5.03 8.47 24.64
CA ALA A 178 3.95 7.49 24.66
C ALA A 178 4.48 6.06 24.95
N SER A 179 3.64 5.22 25.54
CA SER A 179 3.84 3.77 25.60
C SER A 179 3.17 3.14 24.39
N VAL A 180 3.91 2.42 23.54
CA VAL A 180 3.38 1.92 22.26
C VAL A 180 3.41 0.41 22.21
N VAL A 181 2.26 -0.20 21.91
CA VAL A 181 2.17 -1.61 21.52
C VAL A 181 2.00 -1.68 20.01
N GLY A 182 2.94 -2.31 19.31
CA GLY A 182 2.86 -2.54 17.88
C GLY A 182 2.57 -4.00 17.56
N VAL A 183 1.68 -4.29 16.62
CA VAL A 183 1.42 -5.66 16.13
C VAL A 183 1.77 -5.78 14.65
N SER A 184 2.48 -6.84 14.29
CA SER A 184 2.81 -7.19 12.91
C SER A 184 2.81 -8.70 12.71
N VAL A 185 2.61 -9.13 11.46
CA VAL A 185 2.71 -10.55 11.06
C VAL A 185 4.05 -10.89 10.40
N SER A 186 4.93 -9.90 10.18
CA SER A 186 6.29 -10.14 9.68
C SER A 186 7.27 -10.30 10.83
N LYS A 187 7.95 -11.45 10.86
CA LYS A 187 8.95 -11.78 11.87
C LYS A 187 10.18 -10.87 11.74
N GLU A 188 10.68 -10.71 10.52
CA GLU A 188 11.89 -9.93 10.20
C GLU A 188 11.73 -8.46 10.58
N GLN A 189 10.56 -7.87 10.27
CA GLN A 189 10.25 -6.50 10.63
C GLN A 189 10.16 -6.33 12.15
N THR A 190 9.51 -7.26 12.84
CA THR A 190 9.33 -7.20 14.29
C THR A 190 10.67 -7.36 15.03
N GLU A 191 11.53 -8.27 14.59
CA GLU A 191 12.85 -8.49 15.20
C GLU A 191 13.78 -7.28 15.04
N LEU A 192 13.87 -6.72 13.83
CA LEU A 192 14.64 -5.50 13.60
C LEU A 192 14.04 -4.31 14.36
N GLY A 193 12.71 -4.18 14.37
CA GLY A 193 12.02 -3.12 15.08
C GLY A 193 12.25 -3.15 16.60
N ARG A 194 12.25 -4.33 17.22
CA ARG A 194 12.59 -4.49 18.66
C ARG A 194 13.99 -3.99 18.96
N THR A 195 14.93 -4.27 18.05
CA THR A 195 16.31 -3.78 18.17
C THR A 195 16.36 -2.25 18.03
N MET A 196 15.66 -1.70 17.04
CA MET A 196 15.59 -0.25 16.80
C MET A 196 14.92 0.54 17.94
N CYS A 197 14.06 -0.10 18.72
CA CYS A 197 13.29 0.50 19.82
C CYS A 197 13.87 0.17 21.21
N GLN A 198 15.05 -0.46 21.31
CA GLN A 198 15.64 -0.83 22.59
C GLN A 198 15.79 0.38 23.53
N GLY A 199 15.33 0.23 24.78
CA GLY A 199 15.38 1.29 25.79
C GLY A 199 14.21 2.28 25.75
N LEU A 200 13.24 2.08 24.85
CA LEU A 200 11.99 2.84 24.81
C LEU A 200 10.82 2.03 25.39
N ASP A 201 9.74 2.71 25.77
CA ASP A 201 8.47 2.08 26.19
C ASP A 201 7.68 1.61 24.94
N VAL A 202 8.24 0.61 24.26
CA VAL A 202 7.71 0.04 23.02
C VAL A 202 7.70 -1.47 23.10
N ASP A 203 6.53 -2.08 22.89
CA ASP A 203 6.31 -3.52 22.85
C ASP A 203 5.83 -3.93 21.43
N LEU A 204 6.75 -4.48 20.62
CA LEU A 204 6.43 -4.98 19.28
C LEU A 204 6.17 -6.49 19.31
N ARG A 205 5.00 -6.90 18.83
CA ARG A 205 4.50 -8.27 18.89
C ARG A 205 4.35 -8.87 17.51
N LEU A 206 4.79 -10.12 17.37
CA LEU A 206 4.53 -10.95 16.20
C LEU A 206 3.15 -11.59 16.40
N GLU A 207 2.10 -10.86 16.05
CA GLU A 207 0.72 -11.18 16.37
C GLU A 207 -0.21 -10.66 15.27
N ASP A 208 -1.27 -11.42 14.95
CA ASP A 208 -2.34 -10.92 14.08
C ASP A 208 -3.19 -9.90 14.84
N TYR A 209 -3.42 -8.73 14.27
CA TYR A 209 -4.22 -7.69 14.93
C TYR A 209 -5.59 -8.20 15.39
N ARG A 210 -6.18 -9.22 14.73
CA ARG A 210 -7.49 -9.77 15.11
C ARG A 210 -7.49 -10.50 16.45
N SER A 211 -6.34 -10.83 17.06
CA SER A 211 -6.29 -11.38 18.42
C SER A 211 -6.11 -10.33 19.52
N ILE A 212 -5.70 -9.10 19.19
CA ILE A 212 -5.48 -8.06 20.21
C ILE A 212 -6.80 -7.67 20.89
N ASN A 213 -6.81 -7.66 22.22
CA ASN A 213 -8.00 -7.38 23.03
C ASN A 213 -7.63 -6.63 24.32
N GLU A 214 -6.74 -5.64 24.19
CA GLU A 214 -6.37 -4.69 25.23
C GLU A 214 -6.94 -3.30 24.92
N LYS A 215 -7.00 -2.44 25.94
CA LYS A 215 -7.50 -1.07 25.84
C LYS A 215 -6.36 -0.05 25.73
N PHE A 216 -6.54 0.93 24.83
CA PHE A 216 -5.57 1.95 24.46
C PHE A 216 -6.24 3.32 24.37
N ASP A 217 -5.48 4.37 24.68
CA ASP A 217 -5.94 5.75 24.54
C ASP A 217 -6.07 6.12 23.07
N ARG A 218 -5.16 5.63 22.22
CA ARG A 218 -5.13 5.89 20.79
C ARG A 218 -4.88 4.61 20.01
N VAL A 219 -5.47 4.52 18.82
CA VAL A 219 -5.18 3.46 17.85
C VAL A 219 -4.74 4.11 16.54
N VAL A 220 -3.68 3.58 15.92
CA VAL A 220 -3.26 3.98 14.58
C VAL A 220 -3.11 2.76 13.70
N SER A 221 -3.33 2.92 12.40
CA SER A 221 -2.93 1.95 11.39
C SER A 221 -2.47 2.68 10.14
N ILE A 222 -1.24 2.39 9.70
CA ILE A 222 -0.58 3.11 8.60
C ILE A 222 -0.13 2.10 7.55
N GLY A 223 -0.77 2.10 6.38
CA GLY A 223 -0.36 1.26 5.24
C GLY A 223 -0.56 -0.25 5.41
N MET A 224 -1.41 -0.67 6.35
CA MET A 224 -1.80 -2.08 6.55
C MET A 224 -3.15 -2.42 5.90
N PHE A 225 -4.05 -1.46 5.79
CA PHE A 225 -5.46 -1.71 5.49
C PHE A 225 -5.71 -2.25 4.08
N GLU A 226 -4.80 -1.97 3.15
CA GLU A 226 -4.74 -2.48 1.78
C GLU A 226 -4.63 -4.01 1.75
N ALA A 227 -4.05 -4.62 2.79
CA ALA A 227 -3.90 -6.06 2.95
C ALA A 227 -5.10 -6.73 3.67
N VAL A 228 -6.04 -5.95 4.22
CA VAL A 228 -7.21 -6.46 4.95
C VAL A 228 -8.26 -6.99 3.99
N GLY A 229 -8.48 -6.28 2.88
CA GLY A 229 -9.45 -6.63 1.85
C GLY A 229 -10.93 -6.35 2.20
N PRO A 230 -11.79 -6.07 1.20
CA PRO A 230 -13.13 -5.53 1.42
C PRO A 230 -14.05 -6.36 2.31
N LYS A 231 -13.89 -7.69 2.31
CA LYS A 231 -14.71 -8.61 3.11
C LYS A 231 -14.40 -8.54 4.61
N ASN A 232 -13.27 -7.95 4.98
CA ASN A 232 -12.80 -7.87 6.37
C ASN A 232 -12.73 -6.43 6.90
N PHE A 233 -13.06 -5.40 6.11
CA PHE A 233 -12.99 -4.00 6.54
C PHE A 233 -13.83 -3.73 7.80
N ARG A 234 -15.08 -4.22 7.86
CA ARG A 234 -15.90 -4.07 9.08
C ARG A 234 -15.33 -4.81 10.28
N THR A 235 -14.72 -5.98 10.07
CA THR A 235 -14.02 -6.70 11.14
C THR A 235 -12.84 -5.89 11.66
N PHE A 236 -12.06 -5.28 10.77
CA PHE A 236 -10.97 -4.40 11.14
C PHE A 236 -11.44 -3.22 12.00
N MET A 237 -12.50 -2.53 11.59
CA MET A 237 -13.06 -1.42 12.37
C MET A 237 -13.51 -1.88 13.77
N LYS A 238 -14.15 -3.05 13.89
CA LYS A 238 -14.52 -3.62 15.20
C LYS A 238 -13.33 -3.97 16.09
N VAL A 239 -12.20 -4.35 15.50
CA VAL A 239 -10.98 -4.62 16.26
C VAL A 239 -10.37 -3.32 16.76
N ALA A 240 -10.32 -2.27 15.93
CA ALA A 240 -9.88 -0.95 16.38
C ALA A 240 -10.78 -0.43 17.53
N ASP A 241 -12.10 -0.56 17.38
CA ASP A 241 -13.12 -0.10 18.33
C ASP A 241 -13.01 -0.81 19.69
N ARG A 242 -12.96 -2.15 19.71
CA ARG A 242 -12.82 -2.88 20.99
C ARG A 242 -11.54 -2.52 21.72
N CYS A 243 -10.50 -2.11 21.00
CA CYS A 243 -9.20 -1.74 21.56
C CYS A 243 -9.12 -0.29 22.01
N LEU A 244 -10.12 0.53 21.70
CA LEU A 244 -10.13 1.94 22.05
C LEU A 244 -10.80 2.16 23.42
N ASN A 245 -10.26 3.10 24.20
CA ASN A 245 -10.98 3.68 25.35
C ASN A 245 -12.19 4.49 24.87
N ASP A 246 -13.15 4.74 25.77
CA ASP A 246 -14.44 5.40 25.43
C ASP A 246 -14.25 6.79 24.79
N ASP A 247 -13.18 7.51 25.13
CA ASP A 247 -12.79 8.82 24.61
C ASP A 247 -11.58 8.76 23.66
N GLY A 248 -11.22 7.57 23.18
CA GLY A 248 -10.04 7.39 22.36
C GLY A 248 -10.22 7.86 20.93
N ILE A 249 -9.10 8.07 20.24
CA ILE A 249 -9.06 8.46 18.82
C ILE A 249 -8.39 7.35 18.02
N PHE A 250 -9.04 6.96 16.92
CA PHE A 250 -8.50 6.05 15.92
C PHE A 250 -8.14 6.80 14.64
N LEU A 251 -6.90 6.64 14.16
CA LEU A 251 -6.45 7.14 12.86
C LEU A 251 -6.14 6.00 11.90
N LEU A 252 -6.80 6.03 10.74
CA LEU A 252 -6.53 5.15 9.60
C LEU A 252 -5.82 5.93 8.49
N HIS A 253 -4.61 5.50 8.13
CA HIS A 253 -3.90 5.97 6.95
C HIS A 253 -3.80 4.82 5.95
N THR A 254 -4.49 4.96 4.82
CA THR A 254 -4.51 3.97 3.73
C THR A 254 -4.55 4.63 2.36
N ILE A 255 -3.96 3.98 1.36
CA ILE A 255 -4.12 4.28 -0.05
C ILE A 255 -5.59 4.04 -0.46
N GLY A 256 -6.20 5.01 -1.11
CA GLY A 256 -7.59 4.92 -1.59
C GLY A 256 -7.70 4.80 -3.11
N THR A 257 -8.88 4.39 -3.57
CA THR A 257 -9.26 4.43 -5.00
C THR A 257 -10.64 5.10 -5.18
N ASN A 258 -10.85 5.70 -6.35
CA ASN A 258 -12.13 6.33 -6.72
C ASN A 258 -13.14 5.34 -7.32
N SER A 259 -12.73 4.13 -7.65
CA SER A 259 -13.58 3.10 -8.25
C SER A 259 -13.59 1.83 -7.40
N ILE A 260 -14.76 1.19 -7.31
CA ILE A 260 -14.88 -0.06 -6.55
C ILE A 260 -14.15 -1.16 -7.32
N ALA A 261 -12.88 -1.39 -6.96
CA ALA A 261 -12.12 -2.54 -7.38
C ALA A 261 -12.15 -3.60 -6.26
N THR A 262 -12.31 -4.86 -6.64
CA THR A 262 -12.26 -5.99 -5.70
C THR A 262 -10.87 -6.62 -5.61
N ALA A 263 -9.90 -6.13 -6.37
CA ALA A 263 -8.52 -6.58 -6.45
C ALA A 263 -7.62 -5.45 -6.96
N THR A 264 -6.32 -5.52 -6.65
CA THR A 264 -5.28 -4.66 -7.24
C THR A 264 -5.04 -4.98 -8.72
N ASP A 265 -4.23 -4.17 -9.42
CA ASP A 265 -3.88 -4.44 -10.82
C ASP A 265 -3.10 -5.78 -10.94
N PRO A 266 -3.23 -6.50 -12.07
CA PRO A 266 -2.65 -7.84 -12.21
C PRO A 266 -1.13 -7.91 -12.08
N TRP A 267 -0.40 -6.85 -12.45
CA TRP A 267 1.06 -6.84 -12.36
C TRP A 267 1.48 -6.66 -10.90
N SER A 268 0.91 -5.68 -10.20
CA SER A 268 1.13 -5.51 -8.77
C SER A 268 0.69 -6.74 -7.99
N GLU A 269 -0.45 -7.36 -8.30
CA GLU A 269 -0.91 -8.57 -7.60
C GLU A 269 0.12 -9.72 -7.70
N LYS A 270 0.79 -9.85 -8.85
CA LYS A 270 1.76 -10.91 -9.10
C LYS A 270 3.13 -10.62 -8.46
N TYR A 271 3.61 -9.38 -8.54
CA TYR A 271 5.00 -9.03 -8.22
C TYR A 271 5.18 -8.25 -6.93
N ILE A 272 4.18 -7.47 -6.50
CA ILE A 272 4.31 -6.49 -5.41
C ILE A 272 3.28 -6.69 -4.29
N PHE A 273 1.97 -6.69 -4.54
CA PHE A 273 0.99 -6.76 -3.45
C PHE A 273 0.02 -7.92 -3.66
N PRO A 274 0.46 -9.17 -3.41
CA PRO A 274 -0.41 -10.32 -3.55
C PRO A 274 -1.60 -10.21 -2.60
N ASN A 275 -2.81 -10.24 -3.17
CA ASN A 275 -4.08 -10.04 -2.46
C ASN A 275 -4.31 -8.61 -1.93
N GLY A 276 -3.58 -7.59 -2.40
CA GLY A 276 -3.89 -6.20 -2.11
C GLY A 276 -5.24 -5.78 -2.66
N ALA A 277 -5.97 -4.94 -1.92
CA ALA A 277 -7.20 -4.31 -2.38
C ALA A 277 -7.35 -2.91 -1.78
N LEU A 278 -7.45 -1.92 -2.66
CA LEU A 278 -7.59 -0.52 -2.25
C LEU A 278 -9.05 -0.22 -1.89
N PRO A 279 -9.33 0.39 -0.72
CA PRO A 279 -10.66 0.84 -0.38
C PRO A 279 -11.09 2.08 -1.17
N THR A 280 -12.39 2.15 -1.45
CA THR A 280 -13.08 3.41 -1.78
C THR A 280 -13.56 4.10 -0.51
N ALA A 281 -13.79 5.41 -0.57
CA ALA A 281 -14.41 6.15 0.52
C ALA A 281 -15.77 5.53 0.94
N LEU A 282 -16.58 5.08 -0.02
CA LEU A 282 -17.85 4.40 0.24
C LEU A 282 -17.69 3.08 1.02
N GLN A 283 -16.65 2.29 0.73
CA GLN A 283 -16.40 1.05 1.48
C GLN A 283 -15.94 1.33 2.91
N LEU A 284 -15.16 2.39 3.11
CA LEU A 284 -14.71 2.83 4.43
C LEU A 284 -15.87 3.36 5.27
N THR A 285 -16.68 4.28 4.74
CA THR A 285 -17.84 4.84 5.46
C THR A 285 -18.86 3.76 5.82
N ARG A 286 -19.09 2.78 4.94
CA ARG A 286 -19.91 1.60 5.27
C ARG A 286 -19.28 0.70 6.34
N ALA A 287 -17.95 0.57 6.36
CA ALA A 287 -17.28 -0.29 7.33
C ALA A 287 -17.36 0.28 8.75
N ILE A 288 -17.28 1.61 8.89
CA ILE A 288 -17.34 2.31 10.19
C ILE A 288 -18.77 2.60 10.67
N ASP A 289 -19.79 2.43 9.82
CA ASP A 289 -21.18 2.76 10.17
C ASP A 289 -21.64 2.05 11.46
N GLY A 290 -22.13 2.84 12.42
CA GLY A 290 -22.50 2.41 13.76
C GLY A 290 -21.34 1.99 14.67
N ILE A 291 -20.09 2.30 14.31
CA ILE A 291 -18.88 2.01 15.09
C ILE A 291 -18.13 3.31 15.43
N PHE A 292 -17.80 4.13 14.42
CA PHE A 292 -17.05 5.36 14.61
C PHE A 292 -17.75 6.58 14.02
N GLN A 293 -17.54 7.73 14.65
CA GLN A 293 -17.77 9.04 14.06
C GLN A 293 -16.53 9.46 13.25
N ILE A 294 -16.73 10.06 12.07
CA ILE A 294 -15.63 10.65 11.29
C ILE A 294 -15.40 12.06 11.82
N GLU A 295 -14.22 12.29 12.39
CA GLU A 295 -13.79 13.63 12.84
C GLU A 295 -13.08 14.42 11.73
N ASP A 296 -12.34 13.73 10.85
CA ASP A 296 -11.52 14.32 9.78
C ASP A 296 -11.25 13.29 8.67
N TRP A 297 -10.93 13.76 7.45
CA TRP A 297 -10.57 12.90 6.31
C TRP A 297 -9.42 13.50 5.49
#